data_AF-A0A0X7YQM4-F1
#
_entry.id   AF-A0A0X7YQM4-F1
#
_cell.length_a   1.000
_cell.length_b   1.000
_cell.length_c   1.000
_cell.angle_alpha   90.00
_cell.angle_beta   90.00
_cell.angle_gamma   90.00
#
_symmetry.space_group_name_H-M   'P 1'
#
loop_
_entity.id
_entity.type
_entity.pdbx_description
1 polymer ?
#
loop_
_entity_poly.entity_id
_entity_poly.type
_entity_poly.pdbx_seq_one_letter_code
_entity_poly.pdbx_strand_id
1 'polypeptide(L)'
;RSVLEFLLINHPLDCPICDQASECDLQDQTMIFGSDRSRFFFKKRGVEDKYCGPFIKTIMTRCIHCTRCVRFANEICGIDNLGTTGRGNKTEINFYYPNVFNSEFSGNLIDLCPVGALTSKPFTFKARSWELKKKEGVDVLDGIGSNIKVDIFNNEVVRILPKTNFSINKEWISNKTRFFFDSLKYQRIKYPLLKDKNNKFQKISWFNALNIINQKLITTDSSNIKSVIGDLVDLESLFLLKKNLNKLGISNISYEKFLNNKNLKINSDLSSNFLFQNTLKSIDESDLCLIINSDIRQEGSILNIHLINRLKKGNFKIAYLGNKIDFTYPVDNLGLNLDILIKIITGKHSFCKNIKKAKKPIIIFGENIINQKNGYFLISKLKNLSFLNNNINFFNSKNSFINF
;
A
#
# COMPACT_ATOMS: atom_id res chain seq x y z
N ARG A 1 -12.06 32.65 -17.56
CA ARG A 1 -11.66 33.97 -17.01
C ARG A 1 -12.43 34.31 -15.74
N SER A 2 -13.72 34.61 -15.77
CA SER A 2 -14.47 35.06 -14.57
C SER A 2 -14.45 34.08 -13.39
N VAL A 3 -14.48 32.77 -13.64
CA VAL A 3 -14.40 31.73 -12.58
C VAL A 3 -13.07 31.81 -11.81
N LEU A 4 -11.94 31.98 -12.50
CA LEU A 4 -10.63 32.06 -11.85
C LEU A 4 -10.51 33.31 -10.99
N GLU A 5 -11.11 34.42 -11.42
CA GLU A 5 -11.19 35.61 -10.59
C GLU A 5 -11.94 35.32 -9.29
N PHE A 6 -13.11 34.67 -9.33
CA PHE A 6 -13.85 34.28 -8.12
C PHE A 6 -13.06 33.34 -7.18
N LEU A 7 -12.28 32.42 -7.74
CA LEU A 7 -11.41 31.55 -6.95
C LEU A 7 -10.31 32.36 -6.23
N LEU A 8 -9.73 33.35 -6.91
CA LEU A 8 -8.66 34.19 -6.39
C LEU A 8 -9.13 35.31 -5.45
N ILE A 9 -10.41 35.70 -5.49
CA ILE A 9 -10.97 36.76 -4.61
C ILE A 9 -10.60 36.51 -3.15
N ASN A 10 -10.90 35.33 -2.64
CA ASN A 10 -10.67 34.97 -1.23
C ASN A 10 -9.44 34.07 -1.01
N HIS A 11 -8.70 33.71 -2.07
CA HIS A 11 -7.47 32.94 -1.93
C HIS A 11 -6.33 33.80 -1.36
N PRO A 12 -5.54 33.32 -0.38
CA PRO A 12 -4.47 34.08 0.25
C PRO A 12 -3.27 34.27 -0.69
N LEU A 13 -2.46 35.29 -0.43
CA LEU A 13 -1.23 35.60 -1.19
C LEU A 13 -0.04 34.79 -0.64
N ASP A 14 -0.24 33.48 -0.52
CA ASP A 14 0.67 32.57 0.19
C ASP A 14 1.67 31.87 -0.73
N CYS A 15 1.63 32.11 -2.04
CA CYS A 15 2.46 31.38 -3.02
C CYS A 15 3.95 31.26 -2.63
N PRO A 16 4.63 32.29 -2.09
CA PRO A 16 6.03 32.17 -1.68
C PRO A 16 6.27 31.15 -0.55
N ILE A 17 5.33 31.02 0.38
CA ILE A 17 5.41 30.12 1.53
C ILE A 17 4.61 28.81 1.32
N CYS A 18 4.01 28.62 0.16
CA CYS A 18 3.20 27.45 -0.14
C CYS A 18 4.10 26.31 -0.65
N ASP A 19 4.08 25.13 0.00
CA ASP A 19 4.90 23.98 -0.46
C ASP A 19 4.54 23.53 -1.87
N GLN A 20 3.26 23.66 -2.25
CA GLN A 20 2.75 23.27 -3.57
C GLN A 20 3.00 24.34 -4.65
N ALA A 21 3.65 25.45 -4.33
CA ALA A 21 4.05 26.43 -5.34
C ALA A 21 4.89 25.75 -6.43
N SER A 22 4.64 26.07 -7.71
CA SER A 22 5.14 25.41 -8.94
C SER A 22 4.58 24.05 -9.33
N GLU A 23 3.76 23.42 -8.50
CA GLU A 23 3.00 22.21 -8.84
C GLU A 23 1.51 22.40 -8.48
N CYS A 24 1.06 23.65 -8.46
CA CYS A 24 -0.28 24.06 -8.08
C CYS A 24 -1.15 24.25 -9.32
N ASP A 25 -2.18 23.42 -9.48
CA ASP A 25 -3.12 23.52 -10.60
C ASP A 25 -3.73 24.92 -10.70
N LEU A 26 -4.05 25.55 -9.56
CA LEU A 26 -4.63 26.90 -9.56
C LEU A 26 -3.63 27.92 -10.10
N GLN A 27 -2.35 27.81 -9.75
CA GLN A 27 -1.31 28.71 -10.27
C GLN A 27 -1.18 28.55 -11.78
N ASP A 28 -1.06 27.32 -12.27
CA ASP A 28 -0.87 27.05 -13.69
C ASP A 28 -2.09 27.46 -14.52
N GLN A 29 -3.30 27.15 -14.05
CA GLN A 29 -4.54 27.55 -14.72
C GLN A 29 -4.73 29.07 -14.74
N THR A 30 -4.33 29.77 -13.68
CA THR A 30 -4.41 31.25 -13.64
C THR A 30 -3.39 31.89 -14.57
N MET A 31 -2.20 31.33 -14.72
CA MET A 31 -1.20 31.81 -15.67
C MET A 31 -1.66 31.63 -17.13
N ILE A 32 -2.29 30.50 -17.45
CA ILE A 32 -2.70 30.17 -18.83
C ILE A 32 -4.03 30.84 -19.21
N PHE A 33 -5.02 30.84 -18.30
CA PHE A 33 -6.41 31.24 -18.62
C PHE A 33 -6.95 32.39 -17.77
N GLY A 34 -6.22 32.83 -16.75
CA GLY A 34 -6.62 33.90 -15.84
C GLY A 34 -6.46 35.29 -16.45
N SER A 35 -6.94 36.30 -15.72
CA SER A 35 -6.57 37.69 -15.98
C SER A 35 -5.24 38.00 -15.31
N ASP A 36 -4.51 38.95 -15.88
CA ASP A 36 -3.24 39.49 -15.37
C ASP A 36 -3.40 40.25 -14.04
N ARG A 37 -4.57 40.89 -13.84
CA ARG A 37 -4.86 41.74 -12.67
C ARG A 37 -6.12 41.33 -11.91
N SER A 38 -6.11 41.61 -10.61
CA SER A 38 -7.26 41.50 -9.71
C SER A 38 -8.02 42.82 -9.63
N ARG A 39 -9.35 42.75 -9.53
CA ARG A 39 -10.23 43.90 -9.24
C ARG A 39 -10.68 43.95 -7.78
N PHE A 40 -10.28 42.97 -6.96
CA PHE A 40 -10.72 42.83 -5.58
C PHE A 40 -9.75 43.53 -4.61
N PHE A 41 -10.23 44.58 -3.95
CA PHE A 41 -9.46 45.40 -3.00
C PHE A 41 -9.92 45.25 -1.54
N PHE A 42 -10.93 44.42 -1.27
CA PHE A 42 -11.48 44.25 0.06
C PHE A 42 -10.73 43.19 0.88
N LYS A 43 -11.06 43.10 2.18
CA LYS A 43 -10.47 42.13 3.09
C LYS A 43 -10.86 40.70 2.69
N LYS A 44 -9.84 39.84 2.51
CA LYS A 44 -10.01 38.41 2.27
C LYS A 44 -10.43 37.68 3.54
N ARG A 45 -11.14 36.57 3.40
CA ARG A 45 -11.49 35.70 4.53
C ARG A 45 -10.25 34.97 5.07
N GLY A 46 -10.24 34.71 6.37
CA GLY A 46 -9.31 33.79 7.03
C GLY A 46 -10.10 32.61 7.61
N VAL A 47 -9.49 31.43 7.60
CA VAL A 47 -10.05 30.19 8.13
C VAL A 47 -8.97 29.58 9.02
N GLU A 48 -9.36 29.06 10.18
CA GLU A 48 -8.41 28.39 11.07
C GLU A 48 -7.97 27.04 10.51
N ASP A 49 -6.71 26.69 10.72
CA ASP A 49 -6.16 25.41 10.32
C ASP A 49 -6.66 24.29 11.24
N LYS A 50 -6.91 23.11 10.67
CA LYS A 50 -7.58 22.01 11.35
C LYS A 50 -6.66 20.80 11.43
N TYR A 51 -6.59 20.15 12.59
CA TYR A 51 -5.68 19.02 12.74
C TYR A 51 -6.24 17.75 12.08
N CYS A 52 -5.76 17.40 10.88
CA CYS A 52 -6.14 16.18 10.16
C CYS A 52 -5.22 14.96 10.42
N GLY A 53 -4.22 15.10 11.30
CA GLY A 53 -3.30 14.03 11.67
C GLY A 53 -1.80 14.35 11.50
N PRO A 54 -0.93 13.33 11.63
CA PRO A 54 0.52 13.51 11.52
C PRO A 54 1.04 13.56 10.09
N PHE A 55 0.29 13.04 9.12
CA PHE A 55 0.74 12.93 7.72
C PHE A 55 0.40 14.15 6.87
N ILE A 56 -0.76 14.76 7.10
CA ILE A 56 -1.30 15.85 6.27
C ILE A 56 -1.22 17.14 7.08
N LYS A 57 -0.54 18.15 6.52
CA LYS A 57 -0.58 19.53 7.00
C LYS A 57 -1.71 20.24 6.28
N THR A 58 -2.59 20.89 7.05
CA THR A 58 -3.70 21.65 6.48
C THR A 58 -3.44 23.14 6.58
N ILE A 59 -3.70 23.87 5.50
CA ILE A 59 -3.79 25.33 5.52
C ILE A 59 -5.10 25.71 4.84
N MET A 60 -6.17 25.86 5.64
CA MET A 60 -7.55 25.86 5.11
C MET A 60 -7.93 27.17 4.42
N THR A 61 -7.23 28.26 4.70
CA THR A 61 -7.34 29.53 3.97
C THR A 61 -7.13 29.37 2.47
N ARG A 62 -6.26 28.44 2.06
CA ARG A 62 -5.93 28.16 0.65
C ARG A 62 -6.99 27.32 -0.06
N CYS A 63 -7.89 26.68 0.69
CA CYS A 63 -8.89 25.78 0.11
C CYS A 63 -9.91 26.53 -0.74
N ILE A 64 -10.15 26.03 -1.96
CA ILE A 64 -11.13 26.57 -2.91
C ILE A 64 -12.49 25.86 -2.87
N HIS A 65 -12.71 24.97 -1.90
CA HIS A 65 -13.93 24.17 -1.75
C HIS A 65 -14.35 23.36 -2.98
N CYS A 66 -13.40 22.81 -3.73
CA CYS A 66 -13.71 21.93 -4.86
C CYS A 66 -14.35 20.59 -4.44
N THR A 67 -14.40 20.29 -3.14
CA THR A 67 -14.94 19.04 -2.54
C THR A 67 -14.31 17.73 -3.03
N ARG A 68 -13.22 17.78 -3.81
CA ARG A 68 -12.55 16.57 -4.31
C ARG A 68 -12.06 15.67 -3.15
N CYS A 69 -11.55 16.26 -2.07
CA CYS A 69 -11.12 15.54 -0.87
C CYS A 69 -12.27 14.87 -0.11
N VAL A 70 -13.41 15.56 0.05
CA VAL A 70 -14.64 15.02 0.66
C VAL A 70 -15.13 13.83 -0.15
N ARG A 71 -15.18 13.97 -1.48
CA ARG A 71 -15.53 12.87 -2.37
C ARG A 71 -14.57 11.71 -2.20
N PHE A 72 -13.26 11.92 -2.27
CA PHE A 72 -12.27 10.84 -2.07
C PHE A 72 -12.43 10.11 -0.74
N ALA A 73 -12.67 10.84 0.35
CA ALA A 73 -12.87 10.26 1.67
C ALA A 73 -14.09 9.32 1.70
N ASN A 74 -15.24 9.77 1.22
CA ASN A 74 -16.47 8.98 1.23
C ASN A 74 -16.40 7.85 0.18
N GLU A 75 -15.87 8.16 -0.99
CA GLU A 75 -15.92 7.30 -2.16
C GLU A 75 -14.84 6.21 -2.17
N ILE A 76 -13.61 6.52 -1.76
CA ILE A 76 -12.45 5.60 -1.89
C ILE A 76 -12.01 5.11 -0.51
N CYS A 77 -11.92 6.00 0.49
CA CYS A 77 -11.59 5.57 1.85
C CYS A 77 -12.78 4.93 2.57
N GLY A 78 -14.02 5.25 2.18
CA GLY A 78 -15.24 4.84 2.90
C GLY A 78 -15.33 5.46 4.29
N ILE A 79 -14.86 6.71 4.42
CA ILE A 79 -14.90 7.50 5.66
C ILE A 79 -15.81 8.70 5.42
N ASP A 80 -16.97 8.69 6.07
CA ASP A 80 -18.00 9.71 5.88
C ASP A 80 -17.83 10.95 6.80
N ASN A 81 -16.75 10.99 7.58
CA ASN A 81 -16.55 12.01 8.60
C ASN A 81 -16.02 13.34 8.04
N LEU A 82 -15.39 13.35 6.86
CA LEU A 82 -14.85 14.57 6.25
C LEU A 82 -15.93 15.20 5.36
N GLY A 83 -16.39 16.41 5.69
CA GLY A 83 -17.51 17.04 5.00
C GLY A 83 -17.36 18.55 4.82
N THR A 84 -18.42 19.16 4.30
CA THR A 84 -18.55 20.62 4.24
C THR A 84 -19.43 21.10 5.40
N THR A 85 -18.88 21.97 6.24
CA THR A 85 -19.62 22.66 7.31
C THR A 85 -19.82 24.13 6.94
N GLY A 86 -20.90 24.74 7.45
CA GLY A 86 -21.26 26.11 7.14
C GLY A 86 -21.92 26.31 5.77
N ARG A 87 -22.11 27.58 5.37
CA ARG A 87 -22.78 27.97 4.13
C ARG A 87 -22.22 29.29 3.59
N GLY A 88 -22.27 29.46 2.27
CA GLY A 88 -21.83 30.69 1.58
C GLY A 88 -20.33 30.89 1.70
N ASN A 89 -19.88 32.10 2.04
CA ASN A 89 -18.44 32.40 2.16
C ASN A 89 -17.78 31.77 3.40
N LYS A 90 -18.60 31.39 4.40
CA LYS A 90 -18.17 30.73 5.64
C LYS A 90 -18.19 29.20 5.54
N THR A 91 -18.19 28.64 4.33
CA THR A 91 -18.01 27.20 4.15
C THR A 91 -16.60 26.80 4.53
N GLU A 92 -16.49 25.66 5.22
CA GLU A 92 -15.23 25.04 5.59
C GLU A 92 -15.29 23.56 5.22
N ILE A 93 -14.16 23.00 4.75
CA ILE A 93 -14.01 21.55 4.61
C ILE A 93 -13.34 21.06 5.89
N ASN A 94 -14.07 20.34 6.73
CA ASN A 94 -13.55 19.86 7.99
C ASN A 94 -14.34 18.63 8.46
N PHE A 95 -13.81 17.98 9.50
CA PHE A 95 -14.59 17.10 10.34
C PHE A 95 -15.57 17.91 11.19
N TYR A 96 -16.78 17.37 11.38
CA TYR A 96 -17.78 18.00 12.25
C TYR A 96 -17.32 18.05 13.72
N TYR A 97 -16.70 16.97 14.19
CA TYR A 97 -16.04 16.88 15.49
C TYR A 97 -14.52 16.78 15.30
N PRO A 98 -13.67 17.33 16.19
CA PRO A 98 -12.22 17.18 16.11
C PRO A 98 -11.82 15.70 16.03
N ASN A 99 -11.42 15.26 14.84
CA ASN A 99 -11.05 13.89 14.57
C ASN A 99 -9.87 13.84 13.59
N VAL A 100 -9.13 12.73 13.63
CA VAL A 100 -8.00 12.49 12.73
C VAL A 100 -8.48 11.72 11.51
N PHE A 101 -7.94 12.03 10.33
CA PHE A 101 -8.22 11.26 9.13
C PHE A 101 -7.51 9.90 9.21
N ASN A 102 -8.20 8.90 9.77
CA ASN A 102 -7.67 7.56 9.96
C ASN A 102 -8.02 6.65 8.77
N SER A 103 -7.15 6.62 7.78
CA SER A 103 -7.24 5.72 6.63
C SER A 103 -5.85 5.28 6.21
N GLU A 104 -5.76 4.13 5.56
CA GLU A 104 -4.57 3.61 4.90
C GLU A 104 -4.18 4.45 3.68
N PHE A 105 -5.11 5.26 3.17
CA PHE A 105 -4.94 6.08 1.97
C PHE A 105 -4.99 7.59 2.21
N SER A 106 -4.94 8.02 3.48
CA SER A 106 -5.11 9.43 3.84
C SER A 106 -4.13 10.36 3.12
N GLY A 107 -2.88 9.93 2.91
CA GLY A 107 -1.85 10.70 2.24
C GLY A 107 -2.12 10.96 0.76
N ASN A 108 -3.01 10.20 0.10
CA ASN A 108 -3.41 10.48 -1.28
C ASN A 108 -4.25 11.76 -1.41
N LEU A 109 -4.82 12.27 -0.31
CA LEU A 109 -5.51 13.56 -0.30
C LEU A 109 -4.60 14.72 -0.70
N ILE A 110 -3.29 14.58 -0.47
CA ILE A 110 -2.28 15.59 -0.81
C ILE A 110 -2.19 15.74 -2.33
N ASP A 111 -2.04 14.63 -3.04
CA ASP A 111 -1.92 14.63 -4.51
C ASP A 111 -3.20 15.08 -5.20
N LEU A 112 -4.34 14.81 -4.55
CA LEU A 112 -5.67 15.11 -5.08
C LEU A 112 -6.04 16.60 -4.91
N CYS A 113 -5.38 17.29 -3.97
CA CYS A 113 -5.65 18.69 -3.70
C CYS A 113 -5.07 19.57 -4.82
N PRO A 114 -5.91 20.35 -5.55
CA PRO A 114 -5.44 21.20 -6.65
C PRO A 114 -4.71 22.46 -6.15
N VAL A 115 -4.66 22.68 -4.84
CA VAL A 115 -4.10 23.86 -4.16
C VAL A 115 -3.36 23.40 -2.92
N GLY A 116 -2.41 24.20 -2.43
CA GLY A 116 -1.61 23.88 -1.24
C GLY A 116 -2.33 23.99 0.10
N ALA A 117 -3.61 23.59 0.14
CA ALA A 117 -4.41 23.49 1.35
C ALA A 117 -4.18 22.18 2.10
N LEU A 118 -3.91 21.07 1.40
CA LEU A 118 -3.53 19.79 1.99
C LEU A 118 -2.14 19.42 1.50
N THR A 119 -1.12 19.59 2.32
CA THR A 119 0.27 19.29 1.96
C THR A 119 0.85 18.18 2.83
N SER A 120 1.94 17.55 2.38
CA SER A 120 2.62 16.51 3.15
C SER A 120 3.37 17.12 4.33
N LYS A 121 2.97 16.79 5.56
CA LYS A 121 3.61 17.29 6.78
C LYS A 121 5.10 16.88 6.86
N PRO A 122 5.49 15.64 6.51
CA PRO A 122 6.91 15.27 6.47
C PRO A 122 7.73 15.97 5.38
N PHE A 123 7.11 16.50 4.31
CA PHE A 123 7.80 17.17 3.20
C PHE A 123 7.90 18.70 3.38
N THR A 124 7.05 19.27 4.24
CA THR A 124 6.96 20.72 4.51
C THR A 124 8.32 21.42 4.54
N PHE A 125 8.49 22.44 3.69
CA PHE A 125 9.68 23.30 3.61
C PHE A 125 11.04 22.61 3.40
N LYS A 126 11.07 21.33 2.95
CA LYS A 126 12.34 20.62 2.70
C LYS A 126 12.96 20.95 1.35
N ALA A 127 12.16 21.12 0.30
CA ALA A 127 12.62 21.37 -1.06
C ALA A 127 11.48 21.97 -1.91
N ARG A 128 11.80 22.51 -3.08
CA ARG A 128 10.82 22.98 -4.08
C ARG A 128 10.73 22.02 -5.27
N SER A 129 9.56 21.95 -5.91
CA SER A 129 9.30 20.94 -6.94
C SER A 129 10.21 21.02 -8.17
N TRP A 130 10.73 22.21 -8.50
CA TRP A 130 11.70 22.39 -9.59
C TRP A 130 13.12 21.92 -9.25
N GLU A 131 13.45 21.74 -7.96
CA GLU A 131 14.77 21.31 -7.49
C GLU A 131 14.91 19.78 -7.42
N LEU A 132 13.77 19.08 -7.46
CA LEU A 132 13.70 17.64 -7.23
C LEU A 132 14.10 16.84 -8.47
N LYS A 133 15.02 15.90 -8.30
CA LYS A 133 15.31 14.86 -9.29
C LYS A 133 14.31 13.73 -9.15
N LYS A 134 13.55 13.46 -10.22
CA LYS A 134 12.49 12.46 -10.23
C LYS A 134 13.02 11.14 -10.79
N LYS A 135 12.85 10.04 -10.05
CA LYS A 135 13.18 8.68 -10.50
C LYS A 135 11.97 7.77 -10.36
N GLU A 136 11.73 6.93 -11.35
CA GLU A 136 10.61 5.99 -11.33
C GLU A 136 11.07 4.66 -10.74
N GLY A 137 10.17 3.98 -10.03
CA GLY A 137 10.45 2.71 -9.39
C GLY A 137 9.17 1.98 -8.99
N VAL A 138 9.34 0.92 -8.20
CA VAL A 138 8.25 0.06 -7.71
C VAL A 138 8.37 -0.04 -6.19
N ASP A 139 7.24 -0.07 -5.50
CA ASP A 139 7.19 -0.29 -4.08
C ASP A 139 7.50 -1.75 -3.71
N VAL A 140 8.16 -1.93 -2.56
CA VAL A 140 8.59 -3.23 -2.03
C VAL A 140 7.95 -3.57 -0.68
N LEU A 141 7.09 -2.70 -0.15
CA LEU A 141 6.56 -2.82 1.22
C LEU A 141 5.34 -3.72 1.33
N ASP A 142 4.58 -3.86 0.24
CA ASP A 142 3.46 -4.78 0.11
C ASP A 142 3.70 -5.79 -1.02
N GLY A 143 2.89 -6.85 -1.06
CA GLY A 143 2.90 -7.86 -2.12
C GLY A 143 2.24 -7.43 -3.44
N ILE A 144 1.87 -6.15 -3.58
CA ILE A 144 1.18 -5.62 -4.76
C ILE A 144 2.16 -5.03 -5.77
N GLY A 145 3.24 -4.42 -5.30
CA GLY A 145 4.25 -3.82 -6.17
C GLY A 145 3.73 -2.55 -6.85
N SER A 146 3.34 -1.58 -6.04
CA SER A 146 2.79 -0.30 -6.51
C SER A 146 3.80 0.50 -7.34
N ASN A 147 3.40 1.07 -8.48
CA ASN A 147 4.29 1.96 -9.23
C ASN A 147 4.46 3.31 -8.51
N ILE A 148 5.71 3.71 -8.30
CA ILE A 148 6.06 4.93 -7.56
C ILE A 148 7.03 5.82 -8.33
N LYS A 149 7.04 7.09 -7.94
CA LYS A 149 8.00 8.10 -8.35
C LYS A 149 8.67 8.64 -7.09
N VAL A 150 9.98 8.52 -7.04
CA VAL A 150 10.83 8.92 -5.93
C VAL A 150 11.46 10.26 -6.27
N ASP A 151 11.16 11.26 -5.45
CA ASP A 151 11.72 12.60 -5.56
C ASP A 151 12.94 12.71 -4.64
N ILE A 152 14.07 13.06 -5.25
CA ILE A 152 15.39 13.09 -4.63
C ILE A 152 15.91 14.53 -4.60
N PHE A 153 16.41 14.95 -3.44
CA PHE A 153 17.09 16.23 -3.24
C PHE A 153 18.40 15.98 -2.49
N ASN A 154 19.52 16.53 -2.96
CA ASN A 154 20.84 16.36 -2.33
C ASN A 154 21.19 14.89 -1.97
N ASN A 155 20.88 13.95 -2.88
CA ASN A 155 21.07 12.49 -2.70
C ASN A 155 20.23 11.85 -1.56
N GLU A 156 19.25 12.57 -1.02
CA GLU A 156 18.28 12.03 -0.08
C GLU A 156 16.89 11.93 -0.73
N VAL A 157 16.16 10.88 -0.37
CA VAL A 157 14.75 10.78 -0.74
C VAL A 157 13.95 11.70 0.18
N VAL A 158 13.18 12.62 -0.41
CA VAL A 158 12.39 13.61 0.35
C VAL A 158 10.89 13.37 0.21
N ARG A 159 10.46 12.76 -0.90
CA ARG A 159 9.04 12.52 -1.19
C ARG A 159 8.88 11.31 -2.09
N ILE A 160 7.82 10.54 -1.86
CA ILE A 160 7.37 9.44 -2.73
C ILE A 160 5.98 9.78 -3.23
N LEU A 161 5.80 9.79 -4.55
CA LEU A 161 4.54 10.01 -5.24
C LEU A 161 4.12 8.74 -5.99
N PRO A 162 2.82 8.55 -6.24
CA PRO A 162 2.35 7.50 -7.12
C PRO A 162 2.77 7.76 -8.57
N LYS A 163 3.12 6.70 -9.30
CA LYS A 163 3.14 6.72 -10.77
C LYS A 163 1.88 6.02 -11.27
N THR A 164 1.25 6.59 -12.29
CA THR A 164 -0.02 6.08 -12.79
C THR A 164 0.18 4.73 -13.48
N ASN A 165 -0.63 3.75 -13.08
CA ASN A 165 -0.71 2.45 -13.72
C ASN A 165 -2.10 1.83 -13.50
N PHE A 166 -2.96 1.90 -14.52
CA PHE A 166 -4.33 1.42 -14.45
C PHE A 166 -4.48 -0.08 -14.17
N SER A 167 -3.45 -0.90 -14.41
CA SER A 167 -3.52 -2.34 -14.12
C SER A 167 -3.27 -2.68 -12.66
N ILE A 168 -2.49 -1.85 -11.93
CA ILE A 168 -2.09 -2.11 -10.54
C ILE A 168 -2.71 -1.09 -9.59
N ASN A 169 -2.15 0.11 -9.51
CA ASN A 169 -2.43 1.06 -8.45
C ASN A 169 -3.30 2.25 -8.89
N LYS A 170 -3.65 2.32 -10.19
CA LYS A 170 -4.33 3.44 -10.85
C LYS A 170 -3.51 4.70 -10.66
N GLU A 171 -3.78 5.47 -9.62
CA GLU A 171 -3.03 6.68 -9.25
C GLU A 171 -2.78 6.74 -7.74
N TRP A 172 -3.06 5.67 -7.00
CA TRP A 172 -3.04 5.63 -5.55
C TRP A 172 -1.84 4.84 -5.03
N ILE A 173 -1.36 5.21 -3.86
CA ILE A 173 -0.39 4.42 -3.10
C ILE A 173 -0.80 4.41 -1.63
N SER A 174 -0.38 3.41 -0.86
CA SER A 174 -0.74 3.37 0.57
C SER A 174 0.09 4.40 1.37
N ASN A 175 -0.36 4.71 2.58
CA ASN A 175 0.38 5.56 3.50
C ASN A 175 1.72 4.96 3.90
N LYS A 176 1.77 3.62 4.01
CA LYS A 176 3.00 2.87 4.27
C LYS A 176 4.04 3.22 3.22
N THR A 177 3.71 3.11 1.94
CA THR A 177 4.62 3.39 0.82
C THR A 177 4.96 4.87 0.72
N ARG A 178 3.97 5.75 0.92
CA ARG A 178 4.15 7.20 0.78
C ARG A 178 5.12 7.79 1.81
N PHE A 179 5.07 7.31 3.05
CA PHE A 179 5.82 7.89 4.17
C PHE A 179 7.00 7.03 4.65
N PHE A 180 7.23 5.86 4.05
CA PHE A 180 8.34 4.98 4.42
C PHE A 180 9.73 5.59 4.23
N PHE A 181 9.89 6.54 3.30
CA PHE A 181 11.21 7.11 2.96
C PHE A 181 11.97 7.69 4.16
N ASP A 182 11.27 8.15 5.21
CA ASP A 182 11.90 8.69 6.42
C ASP A 182 12.74 7.61 7.13
N SER A 183 12.26 6.36 7.15
CA SER A 183 12.98 5.23 7.73
C SER A 183 14.34 4.95 7.05
N LEU A 184 14.50 5.30 5.78
CA LEU A 184 15.73 5.05 5.03
C LEU A 184 16.93 5.85 5.57
N LYS A 185 16.68 6.89 6.38
CA LYS A 185 17.69 7.74 7.01
C LYS A 185 18.18 7.17 8.34
N TYR A 186 17.32 6.47 9.08
CA TYR A 186 17.59 6.03 10.44
C TYR A 186 18.13 4.59 10.48
N GLN A 187 19.00 4.31 11.47
CA GLN A 187 19.50 2.96 11.80
C GLN A 187 20.10 2.15 10.62
N ARG A 188 20.70 2.83 9.64
CA ARG A 188 21.35 2.18 8.49
C ARG A 188 22.65 1.48 8.89
N ILE A 189 22.81 0.24 8.46
CA ILE A 189 24.08 -0.50 8.57
C ILE A 189 25.05 0.07 7.52
N LYS A 190 26.02 0.88 7.97
CA LYS A 190 26.99 1.56 7.09
C LYS A 190 28.29 0.77 6.89
N TYR A 191 28.67 -0.05 7.87
CA TYR A 191 29.92 -0.80 7.90
C TYR A 191 29.67 -2.22 8.40
N PRO A 192 30.46 -3.22 7.99
CA PRO A 192 30.41 -4.54 8.60
C PRO A 192 30.89 -4.47 10.06
N LEU A 193 30.23 -5.23 10.92
CA LEU A 193 30.47 -5.24 12.37
C LEU A 193 30.76 -6.68 12.84
N LEU A 194 31.74 -6.83 13.73
CA LEU A 194 32.07 -8.09 14.40
C LEU A 194 31.87 -7.95 15.91
N LYS A 195 31.41 -9.00 16.59
CA LYS A 195 31.39 -9.01 18.06
C LYS A 195 32.75 -9.39 18.63
N ASP A 196 33.20 -8.64 19.62
CA ASP A 196 34.36 -8.98 20.43
C ASP A 196 34.04 -10.07 21.47
N LYS A 197 35.08 -10.53 22.17
CA LYS A 197 34.98 -11.36 23.37
C LYS A 197 34.04 -10.77 24.44
N ASN A 198 33.88 -9.44 24.47
CA ASN A 198 33.01 -8.73 25.42
C ASN A 198 31.60 -8.47 24.85
N ASN A 199 31.19 -9.14 23.77
CA ASN A 199 29.88 -8.98 23.10
C ASN A 199 29.57 -7.56 22.56
N LYS A 200 30.58 -6.69 22.42
CA LYS A 200 30.45 -5.37 21.79
C LYS A 200 30.76 -5.44 20.29
N PHE A 201 30.05 -4.66 19.49
CA PHE A 201 30.29 -4.59 18.03
C PHE A 201 31.44 -3.65 17.70
N GLN A 202 32.47 -4.17 17.04
CA GLN A 202 33.56 -3.41 16.44
C GLN A 202 33.41 -3.31 14.93
N LYS A 203 33.81 -2.17 14.37
CA LYS A 203 33.85 -1.94 12.92
C LYS A 203 35.04 -2.67 12.32
N ILE A 204 34.82 -3.42 11.24
CA ILE A 204 35.86 -4.14 10.51
C ILE A 204 35.88 -3.75 9.04
N SER A 205 36.93 -4.14 8.30
CA SER A 205 36.99 -4.00 6.85
C SER A 205 36.16 -5.08 6.15
N TRP A 206 35.71 -4.80 4.92
CA TRP A 206 35.00 -5.78 4.08
C TRP A 206 35.85 -7.03 3.81
N PHE A 207 37.16 -6.86 3.58
CA PHE A 207 38.09 -7.98 3.36
C PHE A 207 38.13 -8.91 4.57
N ASN A 208 38.27 -8.36 5.78
CA ASN A 208 38.30 -9.16 7.00
C ASN A 208 36.94 -9.84 7.24
N ALA A 209 35.83 -9.15 7.00
CA ALA A 209 34.49 -9.71 7.14
C ALA A 209 34.28 -10.93 6.24
N LEU A 210 34.64 -10.82 4.97
CA LEU A 210 34.51 -11.91 3.99
C LEU A 210 35.44 -13.08 4.31
N ASN A 211 36.67 -12.82 4.75
CA ASN A 211 37.60 -13.89 5.15
C ASN A 211 37.08 -14.68 6.35
N ILE A 212 36.52 -14.01 7.36
CA ILE A 212 35.94 -14.67 8.53
C ILE A 212 34.72 -15.51 8.13
N ILE A 213 33.87 -15.00 7.23
CA ILE A 213 32.72 -15.74 6.70
C ILE A 213 33.20 -16.99 5.94
N ASN A 214 34.18 -16.84 5.04
CA ASN A 214 34.74 -17.95 4.26
C ASN A 214 35.36 -19.02 5.15
N GLN A 215 36.16 -18.62 6.16
CA GLN A 215 36.74 -19.56 7.12
C GLN A 215 35.65 -20.35 7.85
N LYS A 216 34.60 -19.68 8.34
CA LYS A 216 33.49 -20.35 9.02
C LYS A 216 32.75 -21.31 8.09
N LEU A 217 32.49 -20.91 6.85
CA LEU A 217 31.82 -21.76 5.86
C LEU A 217 32.64 -23.00 5.50
N ILE A 218 33.97 -22.91 5.45
CA ILE A 218 34.86 -24.06 5.18
C ILE A 218 34.89 -25.01 6.38
N THR A 219 34.89 -24.49 7.61
CA THR A 219 34.97 -25.31 8.83
C THR A 219 33.67 -25.99 9.24
N THR A 220 32.53 -25.53 8.71
CA THR A 220 31.21 -26.01 9.14
C THR A 220 30.60 -26.93 8.08
N ASP A 221 30.06 -28.06 8.53
CA ASP A 221 29.38 -28.98 7.63
C ASP A 221 28.15 -28.31 6.99
N SER A 222 27.93 -28.61 5.71
CA SER A 222 26.84 -28.02 4.91
C SER A 222 25.45 -28.26 5.51
N SER A 223 25.25 -29.36 6.24
CA SER A 223 24.00 -29.72 6.92
C SER A 223 23.65 -28.78 8.07
N ASN A 224 24.66 -28.20 8.73
CA ASN A 224 24.49 -27.32 9.89
C ASN A 224 24.31 -25.85 9.51
N ILE A 225 24.50 -25.51 8.23
CA ILE A 225 24.33 -24.16 7.73
C ILE A 225 22.88 -23.97 7.29
N LYS A 226 22.24 -22.92 7.81
CA LYS A 226 20.90 -22.50 7.40
C LYS A 226 20.94 -21.04 6.97
N SER A 227 20.39 -20.77 5.79
CA SER A 227 20.21 -19.40 5.30
C SER A 227 18.78 -18.94 5.54
N VAL A 228 18.64 -17.67 5.94
CA VAL A 228 17.36 -17.02 6.21
C VAL A 228 17.22 -15.83 5.29
N ILE A 229 16.14 -15.82 4.51
CA ILE A 229 15.81 -14.75 3.57
C ILE A 229 14.81 -13.79 4.23
N GLY A 230 15.14 -12.51 4.23
CA GLY A 230 14.23 -11.44 4.65
C GLY A 230 13.24 -11.04 3.54
N ASP A 231 12.20 -10.30 3.92
CA ASP A 231 11.07 -9.99 3.04
C ASP A 231 11.35 -8.96 1.93
N LEU A 232 12.41 -8.15 2.08
CA LEU A 232 12.74 -7.02 1.21
C LEU A 232 13.94 -7.28 0.29
N VAL A 233 14.32 -8.54 0.09
CA VAL A 233 15.47 -8.93 -0.74
C VAL A 233 15.05 -9.02 -2.20
N ASP A 234 15.86 -8.48 -3.10
CA ASP A 234 15.71 -8.53 -4.55
C ASP A 234 15.96 -9.93 -5.14
N LEU A 235 15.43 -10.18 -6.33
CA LEU A 235 15.50 -11.49 -6.98
C LEU A 235 16.94 -11.84 -7.37
N GLU A 236 17.73 -10.84 -7.78
CA GLU A 236 19.11 -10.99 -8.23
C GLU A 236 20.02 -11.44 -7.08
N SER A 237 19.94 -10.78 -5.93
CA SER A 237 20.67 -11.18 -4.72
C SER A 237 20.27 -12.58 -4.25
N LEU A 238 18.97 -12.91 -4.31
CA LEU A 238 18.47 -14.25 -3.98
C LEU A 238 19.01 -15.33 -4.91
N PHE A 239 19.00 -15.06 -6.22
CA PHE A 239 19.53 -15.98 -7.22
C PHE A 239 21.02 -16.22 -7.02
N LEU A 240 21.80 -15.16 -6.77
CA LEU A 240 23.23 -15.26 -6.52
C LEU A 240 23.54 -16.02 -5.22
N LEU A 241 22.77 -15.77 -4.15
CA LEU A 241 22.87 -16.49 -2.90
C LEU A 241 22.56 -17.99 -3.09
N LYS A 242 21.44 -18.34 -3.74
CA LYS A 242 21.06 -19.73 -4.02
C LYS A 242 22.13 -20.43 -4.88
N LYS A 243 22.62 -19.78 -5.94
CA LYS A 243 23.67 -20.32 -6.81
C LYS A 243 24.97 -20.60 -6.05
N ASN A 244 25.37 -19.70 -5.15
CA ASN A 244 26.57 -19.87 -4.34
C ASN A 244 26.42 -20.97 -3.28
N LEU A 245 25.28 -21.02 -2.58
CA LEU A 245 25.01 -22.06 -1.59
C LEU A 245 24.92 -23.45 -2.23
N ASN A 246 24.29 -23.57 -3.40
CA ASN A 246 24.23 -24.83 -4.14
C ASN A 246 25.62 -25.33 -4.56
N LYS A 247 26.54 -24.43 -4.96
CA LYS A 247 27.94 -24.79 -5.24
C LYS A 247 28.69 -25.30 -4.01
N LEU A 248 28.31 -24.86 -2.82
CA LEU A 248 28.84 -25.32 -1.54
C LEU A 248 28.11 -26.56 -1.01
N GLY A 249 27.12 -27.10 -1.74
CA GLY A 249 26.32 -28.24 -1.31
C GLY A 249 25.31 -27.91 -0.20
N ILE A 250 24.98 -26.64 0.02
CA ILE A 250 24.03 -26.18 1.04
C ILE A 250 22.66 -25.97 0.39
N SER A 251 21.67 -26.77 0.79
CA SER A 251 20.28 -26.68 0.30
C SER A 251 19.30 -26.07 1.33
N ASN A 252 19.74 -25.86 2.57
CA ASN A 252 18.91 -25.37 3.68
C ASN A 252 18.65 -23.85 3.59
N ILE A 253 17.70 -23.49 2.74
CA ILE A 253 17.22 -22.12 2.57
C ILE A 253 15.82 -22.00 3.19
N SER A 254 15.62 -20.97 4.00
CA SER A 254 14.33 -20.68 4.63
C SER A 254 14.01 -19.20 4.55
N TYR A 255 12.72 -18.86 4.52
CA TYR A 255 12.28 -17.48 4.68
C TYR A 255 12.05 -17.16 6.16
N GLU A 256 12.34 -15.93 6.55
CA GLU A 256 12.15 -15.42 7.90
C GLU A 256 10.73 -15.74 8.44
N LYS A 257 9.72 -15.52 7.59
CA LYS A 257 8.32 -15.79 7.92
C LYS A 257 8.00 -17.24 8.30
N PHE A 258 8.78 -18.21 7.81
CA PHE A 258 8.53 -19.64 8.04
C PHE A 258 9.44 -20.25 9.10
N LEU A 259 10.29 -19.45 9.76
CA LEU A 259 11.24 -19.95 10.75
C LEU A 259 10.59 -20.76 11.88
N ASN A 260 9.40 -20.36 12.33
CA ASN A 260 8.71 -20.96 13.47
C ASN A 260 7.76 -22.10 13.11
N ASN A 261 7.46 -22.30 11.82
CA ASN A 261 6.41 -23.20 11.38
C ASN A 261 7.00 -24.47 10.75
N LYS A 262 7.23 -25.49 11.59
CA LYS A 262 7.81 -26.79 11.19
C LYS A 262 7.00 -27.58 10.14
N ASN A 263 5.74 -27.21 9.88
CA ASN A 263 4.79 -28.02 9.11
C ASN A 263 4.32 -27.38 7.79
N LEU A 264 4.98 -26.32 7.31
CA LEU A 264 4.58 -25.67 6.06
C LEU A 264 5.22 -26.35 4.86
N LYS A 265 4.46 -27.25 4.23
CA LYS A 265 4.73 -27.74 2.88
C LYS A 265 3.99 -26.86 1.89
N ILE A 266 4.52 -25.68 1.60
CA ILE A 266 4.09 -24.95 0.40
C ILE A 266 4.72 -25.68 -0.78
N ASN A 267 3.90 -26.13 -1.73
CA ASN A 267 4.43 -26.65 -2.98
C ASN A 267 4.76 -25.47 -3.91
N SER A 268 6.04 -25.18 -4.09
CA SER A 268 6.56 -24.17 -5.00
C SER A 268 6.62 -24.62 -6.46
N ASP A 269 6.44 -25.91 -6.76
CA ASP A 269 6.59 -26.46 -8.12
C ASP A 269 5.61 -25.83 -9.13
N LEU A 270 4.41 -25.46 -8.65
CA LEU A 270 3.38 -24.79 -9.44
C LEU A 270 3.21 -23.35 -8.96
N SER A 271 3.51 -22.40 -9.84
CA SER A 271 3.33 -20.96 -9.60
C SER A 271 1.90 -20.58 -9.18
N SER A 272 0.92 -21.36 -9.66
CA SER A 272 -0.50 -21.26 -9.30
C SER A 272 -0.78 -21.38 -7.79
N ASN A 273 0.14 -21.93 -7.00
CA ASN A 273 -0.02 -22.18 -5.56
C ASN A 273 0.26 -20.96 -4.67
N PHE A 274 0.93 -19.94 -5.20
CA PHE A 274 1.32 -18.77 -4.43
C PHE A 274 1.11 -17.45 -5.18
N LEU A 275 0.87 -17.49 -6.50
CA LEU A 275 0.56 -16.30 -7.27
C LEU A 275 -0.91 -15.90 -7.17
N PHE A 276 -1.13 -14.60 -7.32
CA PHE A 276 -2.42 -14.01 -7.64
C PHE A 276 -2.64 -14.22 -9.16
N GLN A 277 -3.41 -15.26 -9.54
CA GLN A 277 -3.52 -15.73 -10.93
C GLN A 277 -4.23 -14.72 -11.85
N ASN A 278 -5.25 -14.07 -11.32
CA ASN A 278 -6.07 -13.11 -12.05
C ASN A 278 -5.40 -11.73 -12.04
N THR A 279 -5.53 -10.92 -13.09
CA THR A 279 -5.05 -9.54 -13.00
C THR A 279 -5.92 -8.74 -12.03
N LEU A 280 -5.36 -7.74 -11.34
CA LEU A 280 -6.16 -6.85 -10.47
C LEU A 280 -7.30 -6.18 -11.25
N LYS A 281 -7.08 -5.87 -12.53
CA LYS A 281 -8.11 -5.35 -13.44
C LYS A 281 -9.29 -6.31 -13.65
N SER A 282 -9.07 -7.62 -13.63
CA SER A 282 -10.17 -8.61 -13.80
C SER A 282 -11.18 -8.58 -12.65
N ILE A 283 -10.82 -8.01 -11.49
CA ILE A 283 -11.74 -7.80 -10.36
C ILE A 283 -12.89 -6.89 -10.78
N ASP A 284 -12.64 -5.93 -11.69
CA ASP A 284 -13.67 -5.02 -12.22
C ASP A 284 -14.79 -5.75 -13.00
N GLU A 285 -14.57 -7.00 -13.43
CA GLU A 285 -15.53 -7.83 -14.17
C GLU A 285 -16.16 -8.95 -13.33
N SER A 286 -15.75 -9.08 -12.06
CA SER A 286 -16.18 -10.19 -11.20
C SER A 286 -17.58 -9.99 -10.62
N ASP A 287 -18.31 -11.06 -10.33
CA ASP A 287 -19.68 -10.98 -9.79
C ASP A 287 -19.74 -11.29 -8.29
N LEU A 288 -18.77 -12.07 -7.81
CA LEU A 288 -18.71 -12.55 -6.44
C LEU A 288 -17.25 -12.62 -6.01
N CYS A 289 -16.95 -12.11 -4.82
CA CYS A 289 -15.63 -12.24 -4.20
C CYS A 289 -15.75 -12.93 -2.85
N LEU A 290 -14.94 -13.96 -2.63
CA LEU A 290 -14.78 -14.62 -1.34
C LEU A 290 -13.37 -14.36 -0.82
N ILE A 291 -13.27 -13.69 0.31
CA ILE A 291 -12.02 -13.39 0.98
C ILE A 291 -11.86 -14.35 2.16
N ILE A 292 -10.71 -15.01 2.24
CA ILE A 292 -10.44 -16.03 3.26
C ILE A 292 -9.21 -15.61 4.06
N ASN A 293 -9.43 -15.29 5.33
CA ASN A 293 -8.40 -15.03 6.34
C ASN A 293 -7.31 -14.02 5.93
N SER A 294 -7.71 -12.96 5.21
CA SER A 294 -6.85 -11.83 4.83
C SER A 294 -7.46 -10.52 5.30
N ASP A 295 -6.67 -9.67 5.94
CA ASP A 295 -7.04 -8.27 6.10
C ASP A 295 -6.59 -7.48 4.87
N ILE A 296 -7.43 -7.49 3.83
CA ILE A 296 -7.13 -6.81 2.57
C ILE A 296 -6.92 -5.31 2.78
N ARG A 297 -7.52 -4.71 3.81
CA ARG A 297 -7.38 -3.28 4.08
C ARG A 297 -5.93 -2.93 4.46
N GLN A 298 -5.32 -3.73 5.34
CA GLN A 298 -3.95 -3.52 5.81
C GLN A 298 -2.88 -4.21 4.97
N GLU A 299 -3.10 -5.48 4.61
CA GLU A 299 -2.13 -6.30 3.88
C GLU A 299 -2.03 -5.91 2.40
N GLY A 300 -3.14 -5.46 1.82
CA GLY A 300 -3.26 -5.21 0.38
C GLY A 300 -4.16 -4.03 0.04
N SER A 301 -3.84 -2.84 0.57
CA SER A 301 -4.76 -1.70 0.50
C SER A 301 -5.20 -1.38 -0.94
N ILE A 302 -4.32 -1.51 -1.94
CA ILE A 302 -4.68 -1.24 -3.35
C ILE A 302 -5.66 -2.27 -3.91
N LEU A 303 -5.51 -3.54 -3.52
CA LEU A 303 -6.50 -4.59 -3.82
C LEU A 303 -7.87 -4.22 -3.23
N ASN A 304 -7.89 -3.62 -2.03
CA ASN A 304 -9.10 -3.10 -1.41
C ASN A 304 -9.78 -2.02 -2.28
N ILE A 305 -9.01 -1.12 -2.89
CA ILE A 305 -9.55 -0.07 -3.79
C ILE A 305 -10.23 -0.68 -5.02
N HIS A 306 -9.67 -1.75 -5.59
CA HIS A 306 -10.33 -2.44 -6.73
C HIS A 306 -11.66 -3.06 -6.30
N LEU A 307 -11.72 -3.66 -5.12
CA LEU A 307 -12.97 -4.20 -4.57
C LEU A 307 -14.02 -3.11 -4.34
N ILE A 308 -13.64 -1.97 -3.75
CA ILE A 308 -14.55 -0.83 -3.54
C ILE A 308 -15.07 -0.28 -4.87
N ASN A 309 -14.19 -0.09 -5.85
CA ASN A 309 -14.57 0.38 -7.19
C ASN A 309 -15.53 -0.59 -7.88
N ARG A 310 -15.32 -1.90 -7.74
CA ARG A 310 -16.21 -2.92 -8.28
C ARG A 310 -17.57 -2.91 -7.59
N LEU A 311 -17.59 -2.81 -6.26
CA LEU A 311 -18.81 -2.79 -5.45
C LEU A 311 -19.73 -1.63 -5.84
N LYS A 312 -19.16 -0.46 -6.12
CA LYS A 312 -19.91 0.72 -6.60
C LYS A 312 -20.62 0.54 -7.93
N LYS A 313 -20.12 -0.31 -8.82
CA LYS A 313 -20.79 -0.62 -10.10
C LYS A 313 -22.08 -1.45 -9.90
N GLY A 314 -22.33 -1.98 -8.70
CA GLY A 314 -23.49 -2.81 -8.38
C GLY A 314 -23.34 -4.27 -8.84
N ASN A 315 -24.28 -5.14 -8.45
CA ASN A 315 -24.28 -6.58 -8.77
C ASN A 315 -22.97 -7.30 -8.39
N PHE A 316 -22.34 -6.90 -7.28
CA PHE A 316 -21.13 -7.53 -6.76
C PHE A 316 -21.32 -7.86 -5.30
N LYS A 317 -21.06 -9.12 -4.94
CA LYS A 317 -21.20 -9.59 -3.56
C LYS A 317 -19.86 -10.02 -2.99
N ILE A 318 -19.47 -9.42 -1.87
CA ILE A 318 -18.25 -9.77 -1.14
C ILE A 318 -18.65 -10.57 0.10
N ALA A 319 -18.06 -11.75 0.25
CA ALA A 319 -18.15 -12.55 1.46
C ALA A 319 -16.77 -12.72 2.08
N TYR A 320 -16.74 -12.77 3.40
CA TYR A 320 -15.51 -12.85 4.17
C TYR A 320 -15.58 -14.00 5.17
N LEU A 321 -14.51 -14.78 5.26
CA LEU A 321 -14.33 -15.84 6.24
C LEU A 321 -13.03 -15.59 7.00
N GLY A 322 -13.13 -15.31 8.30
CA GLY A 322 -11.99 -15.00 9.15
C GLY A 322 -12.37 -14.12 10.35
N ASN A 323 -11.36 -13.48 10.94
CA ASN A 323 -11.52 -12.59 12.09
C ASN A 323 -12.40 -11.38 11.76
N LYS A 324 -13.19 -10.90 12.73
CA LYS A 324 -14.01 -9.71 12.54
C LYS A 324 -13.11 -8.50 12.28
N ILE A 325 -13.11 -8.02 11.03
CA ILE A 325 -12.39 -6.84 10.57
C ILE A 325 -13.38 -5.73 10.26
N ASP A 326 -12.97 -4.49 10.47
CA ASP A 326 -13.73 -3.30 10.11
C ASP A 326 -13.51 -2.94 8.62
N PHE A 327 -14.36 -3.52 7.77
CA PHE A 327 -14.43 -3.16 6.36
C PHE A 327 -15.24 -1.86 6.20
N THR A 328 -14.74 -0.95 5.38
CA THR A 328 -15.39 0.34 5.09
C THR A 328 -16.56 0.21 4.09
N TYR A 329 -16.95 -1.01 3.76
CA TYR A 329 -18.02 -1.37 2.83
C TYR A 329 -18.76 -2.63 3.33
N PRO A 330 -20.01 -2.86 2.89
CA PRO A 330 -20.78 -4.01 3.35
C PRO A 330 -20.15 -5.33 2.89
N VAL A 331 -19.93 -6.24 3.83
CA VAL A 331 -19.36 -7.58 3.60
C VAL A 331 -20.19 -8.63 4.34
N ASP A 332 -20.53 -9.71 3.63
CA ASP A 332 -21.19 -10.87 4.24
C ASP A 332 -20.17 -11.69 5.03
N ASN A 333 -20.15 -11.54 6.35
CA ASN A 333 -19.29 -12.33 7.20
C ASN A 333 -19.87 -13.75 7.37
N LEU A 334 -19.15 -14.75 6.85
CA LEU A 334 -19.52 -16.16 6.92
C LEU A 334 -19.15 -16.80 8.27
N GLY A 335 -18.23 -16.19 9.02
CA GLY A 335 -17.77 -16.64 10.34
C GLY A 335 -16.27 -16.88 10.42
N LEU A 336 -15.84 -17.38 11.58
CA LEU A 336 -14.43 -17.51 11.99
C LEU A 336 -13.84 -18.91 11.71
N ASN A 337 -14.67 -19.95 11.74
CA ASN A 337 -14.19 -21.33 11.81
C ASN A 337 -13.81 -21.90 10.44
N LEU A 338 -12.71 -22.66 10.40
CA LEU A 338 -12.32 -23.49 9.25
C LEU A 338 -13.38 -24.55 8.90
N ASP A 339 -14.24 -24.93 9.84
CA ASP A 339 -15.38 -25.83 9.58
C ASP A 339 -16.33 -25.27 8.52
N ILE A 340 -16.48 -23.95 8.46
CA ILE A 340 -17.30 -23.30 7.43
C ILE A 340 -16.66 -23.50 6.07
N LEU A 341 -15.33 -23.40 5.98
CA LEU A 341 -14.60 -23.66 4.75
C LEU A 341 -14.73 -25.13 4.33
N ILE A 342 -14.71 -26.08 5.28
CA ILE A 342 -15.01 -27.50 5.02
C ILE A 342 -16.46 -27.70 4.54
N LYS A 343 -17.43 -27.00 5.15
CA LYS A 343 -18.85 -27.01 4.72
C LYS A 343 -19.03 -26.43 3.31
N ILE A 344 -18.22 -25.43 2.94
CA ILE A 344 -18.20 -24.85 1.60
C ILE A 344 -17.62 -25.86 0.60
N ILE A 345 -16.49 -26.50 0.94
CA ILE A 345 -15.87 -27.56 0.11
C ILE A 345 -16.85 -28.72 -0.12
N THR A 346 -17.58 -29.13 0.91
CA THR A 346 -18.55 -30.24 0.84
C THR A 346 -19.91 -29.84 0.26
N GLY A 347 -20.12 -28.56 -0.08
CA GLY A 347 -21.36 -28.07 -0.68
C GLY A 347 -22.55 -27.91 0.29
N LYS A 348 -22.34 -28.07 1.59
CA LYS A 348 -23.40 -28.00 2.62
C LYS A 348 -23.74 -26.58 3.05
N HIS A 349 -22.89 -25.61 2.75
CA HIS A 349 -23.07 -24.22 3.19
C HIS A 349 -24.04 -23.46 2.27
N SER A 350 -24.84 -22.55 2.84
CA SER A 350 -25.79 -21.71 2.09
C SER A 350 -25.11 -20.89 0.98
N PHE A 351 -23.88 -20.43 1.24
CA PHE A 351 -23.06 -19.66 0.30
C PHE A 351 -22.72 -20.41 -1.00
N CYS A 352 -22.72 -21.74 -1.00
CA CYS A 352 -22.45 -22.54 -2.21
C CYS A 352 -23.44 -22.25 -3.34
N LYS A 353 -24.69 -21.87 -2.99
CA LYS A 353 -25.71 -21.44 -3.98
C LYS A 353 -25.28 -20.16 -4.70
N ASN A 354 -24.65 -19.23 -3.99
CA ASN A 354 -24.16 -17.96 -4.55
C ASN A 354 -22.96 -18.21 -5.47
N ILE A 355 -22.03 -19.09 -5.06
CA ILE A 355 -20.88 -19.48 -5.89
C ILE A 355 -21.37 -20.12 -7.20
N LYS A 356 -22.36 -21.02 -7.14
CA LYS A 356 -22.91 -21.67 -8.34
C LYS A 356 -23.64 -20.69 -9.29
N LYS A 357 -24.23 -19.62 -8.75
CA LYS A 357 -24.93 -18.60 -9.54
C LYS A 357 -23.95 -17.61 -10.20
N ALA A 358 -22.78 -17.41 -9.63
CA ALA A 358 -21.79 -16.44 -10.13
C ALA A 358 -21.15 -16.93 -11.44
N LYS A 359 -21.04 -16.04 -12.44
CA LYS A 359 -20.36 -16.38 -13.71
C LYS A 359 -18.85 -16.24 -13.59
N LYS A 360 -18.40 -15.18 -12.92
CA LYS A 360 -16.98 -14.88 -12.64
C LYS A 360 -16.74 -14.71 -11.13
N PRO A 361 -16.75 -15.81 -10.34
CA PRO A 361 -16.37 -15.74 -8.94
C PRO A 361 -14.86 -15.51 -8.81
N ILE A 362 -14.44 -14.78 -7.78
CA ILE A 362 -13.03 -14.60 -7.41
C ILE A 362 -12.87 -15.06 -5.96
N ILE A 363 -11.86 -15.89 -5.69
CA ILE A 363 -11.50 -16.29 -4.32
C ILE A 363 -10.12 -15.73 -4.01
N ILE A 364 -10.00 -15.03 -2.88
CA ILE A 364 -8.75 -14.45 -2.39
C ILE A 364 -8.38 -15.15 -1.09
N PHE A 365 -7.25 -15.84 -1.08
CA PHE A 365 -6.67 -16.44 0.11
C PHE A 365 -5.62 -15.52 0.69
N GLY A 366 -5.78 -15.16 1.96
CA GLY A 366 -4.73 -14.49 2.72
C GLY A 366 -3.61 -15.43 3.09
N GLU A 367 -2.40 -14.89 3.13
CA GLU A 367 -1.19 -15.57 3.58
C GLU A 367 -1.37 -16.32 4.92
N ASN A 368 -2.15 -15.76 5.85
CA ASN A 368 -2.34 -16.32 7.19
C ASN A 368 -2.98 -17.72 7.18
N ILE A 369 -3.76 -18.08 6.15
CA ILE A 369 -4.29 -19.44 6.05
C ILE A 369 -3.19 -20.46 5.77
N ILE A 370 -2.16 -20.07 5.00
CA ILE A 370 -1.06 -20.95 4.65
C ILE A 370 -0.32 -21.35 5.93
N ASN A 371 -0.12 -20.40 6.84
CA ASN A 371 0.56 -20.60 8.13
C ASN A 371 -0.14 -21.59 9.09
N GLN A 372 -1.38 -22.01 8.82
CA GLN A 372 -2.12 -22.95 9.65
C GLN A 372 -1.77 -24.41 9.29
N LYS A 373 -1.74 -25.30 10.30
CA LYS A 373 -1.32 -26.71 10.17
C LYS A 373 -2.01 -27.49 9.03
N ASN A 374 -3.29 -27.20 8.74
CA ASN A 374 -4.07 -27.86 7.69
C ASN A 374 -4.42 -26.93 6.51
N GLY A 375 -3.91 -25.71 6.49
CA GLY A 375 -4.30 -24.69 5.52
C GLY A 375 -4.01 -25.09 4.07
N TYR A 376 -2.81 -25.59 3.81
CA TYR A 376 -2.41 -26.02 2.47
C TYR A 376 -3.28 -27.17 1.91
N PHE A 377 -3.67 -28.13 2.75
CA PHE A 377 -4.53 -29.24 2.34
C PHE A 377 -5.98 -28.79 2.04
N LEU A 378 -6.48 -27.80 2.78
CA LEU A 378 -7.79 -27.22 2.52
C LEU A 378 -7.81 -26.43 1.21
N ILE A 379 -6.73 -25.69 0.95
CA ILE A 379 -6.52 -24.98 -0.32
C ILE A 379 -6.48 -25.97 -1.49
N SER A 380 -5.72 -27.06 -1.40
CA SER A 380 -5.62 -28.04 -2.49
C SER A 380 -6.95 -28.73 -2.77
N LYS A 381 -7.76 -29.02 -1.74
CA LYS A 381 -9.13 -29.52 -1.92
C LYS A 381 -10.06 -28.51 -2.60
N LEU A 382 -9.92 -27.21 -2.30
CA LEU A 382 -10.68 -26.15 -2.98
C LEU A 382 -10.30 -26.03 -4.46
N LYS A 383 -9.00 -26.16 -4.78
CA LYS A 383 -8.53 -26.17 -6.18
C LYS A 383 -9.11 -27.30 -7.01
N ASN A 384 -9.35 -28.46 -6.41
CA ASN A 384 -9.91 -29.62 -7.12
C ASN A 384 -11.40 -29.46 -7.46
N LEU A 385 -12.08 -28.40 -6.99
CA LEU A 385 -13.47 -28.13 -7.37
C LEU A 385 -13.50 -27.53 -8.77
N SER A 386 -14.08 -28.28 -9.72
CA SER A 386 -14.15 -27.95 -11.15
C SER A 386 -14.73 -26.56 -11.47
N PHE A 387 -15.60 -26.02 -10.62
CA PHE A 387 -16.21 -24.70 -10.78
C PHE A 387 -15.26 -23.51 -10.47
N LEU A 388 -14.07 -23.77 -9.91
CA LEU A 388 -13.13 -22.75 -9.43
C LEU A 388 -11.79 -22.74 -10.17
N ASN A 389 -11.61 -23.60 -11.17
CA ASN A 389 -10.39 -23.65 -11.96
C ASN A 389 -10.11 -22.26 -12.57
N ASN A 390 -8.93 -21.72 -12.22
CA ASN A 390 -8.38 -20.41 -12.64
C ASN A 390 -8.89 -19.15 -11.91
N ASN A 391 -9.79 -19.25 -10.93
CA ASN A 391 -10.31 -18.07 -10.20
C ASN A 391 -9.81 -17.95 -8.75
N ILE A 392 -8.80 -18.74 -8.41
CA ILE A 392 -8.20 -18.79 -7.08
C ILE A 392 -6.95 -17.90 -7.07
N ASN A 393 -6.96 -16.92 -6.18
CA ASN A 393 -5.89 -15.95 -6.03
C ASN A 393 -5.28 -16.05 -4.64
N PHE A 394 -3.97 -16.22 -4.58
CA PHE A 394 -3.21 -16.13 -3.33
C PHE A 394 -2.75 -14.69 -3.17
N PHE A 395 -3.14 -14.08 -2.06
CA PHE A 395 -2.69 -12.76 -1.69
C PHE A 395 -1.66 -12.87 -0.57
N ASN A 396 -0.43 -12.51 -0.90
CA ASN A 396 0.67 -12.47 0.05
C ASN A 396 0.89 -11.03 0.49
N SER A 397 0.96 -10.81 1.80
CA SER A 397 1.09 -9.47 2.39
C SER A 397 2.48 -8.87 2.14
N LYS A 398 3.50 -9.71 1.91
CA LYS A 398 4.87 -9.27 1.60
C LYS A 398 5.46 -10.07 0.44
N ASN A 399 6.45 -9.47 -0.20
CA ASN A 399 7.10 -9.96 -1.42
C ASN A 399 7.87 -11.30 -1.28
N SER A 400 8.11 -11.79 -0.06
CA SER A 400 8.89 -13.01 0.20
C SER A 400 8.33 -14.31 -0.40
N PHE A 401 7.08 -14.32 -0.87
CA PHE A 401 6.49 -15.52 -1.45
C PHE A 401 6.85 -15.75 -2.92
N ILE A 402 7.40 -14.74 -3.59
CA ILE A 402 7.79 -14.87 -4.99
C ILE A 402 9.27 -15.22 -4.99
N ASN A 403 9.59 -16.52 -4.96
CA ASN A 403 10.74 -17.13 -5.65
C ASN A 403 11.11 -18.49 -5.07
N PHE A 404 10.48 -19.57 -5.53
CA PHE A 404 11.21 -20.82 -5.74
C PHE A 404 10.78 -21.48 -7.03
#